data_AF-A0A2U1AWC6-F1
#
_entry.id   AF-A0A2U1AWC6-F1
#
_cell.length_a   1.000
_cell.length_b   1.000
_cell.length_c   1.000
_cell.angle_alpha   90.00
_cell.angle_beta   90.00
_cell.angle_gamma   90.00
#
_symmetry.space_group_name_H-M   'P 1'
#
loop_
_entity.id
_entity.type
_entity.pdbx_description
1 polymer ?
#
loop_
_entity_poly.entity_id
_entity_poly.type
_entity_poly.pdbx_seq_one_letter_code
_entity_poly.pdbx_strand_id
1 'polypeptide(L)'
;MTAMAAVSVQVAVAQNSAVNSAVLNHKNGTLDKALADINKATEHKKTQDKAKTWFYHGVINQDLIGHPIYGKLATEETPEVALASFNKTLEIDGENGQFGKMVPERMELLYGQILNQAVEFHNSQDWDNAIAKYDMASKINPKDTTAVLYAAYASTAKQDYASAVKYYDQLIGIGHTTEDVYKNKIQLQQAIEASDDEVMASIAAGLEKHPNSVYLMQEELRYYLKNDRADEAMAKLDKAIEADPKNASLYAVRGNLEERKGNIDAAYTNYKKAVEVDPNNFDGFFNLGVLEYNKGSEFNNKAAKMDYATYKKKGPALEKQAIKHYEASLPYFEKALEIQPEDQATLANLQRVYTRLKRTADAERIGKKLKN
;
A
#
# COMPACT_ATOMS: atom_id res chain seq x y z
N MET A 1 45.38 -14.03 -64.05
CA MET A 1 44.71 -14.62 -62.86
C MET A 1 45.04 -13.90 -61.54
N THR A 2 45.85 -12.83 -61.53
CA THR A 2 46.35 -12.19 -60.30
C THR A 2 45.47 -11.07 -59.74
N ALA A 3 44.61 -10.45 -60.56
CA ALA A 3 43.75 -9.33 -60.12
C ALA A 3 42.55 -9.79 -59.27
N MET A 4 41.97 -10.96 -59.56
CA MET A 4 40.77 -11.45 -58.86
C MET A 4 41.08 -11.93 -57.43
N ALA A 5 42.28 -12.49 -57.22
CA ALA A 5 42.74 -12.94 -55.91
C ALA A 5 43.14 -11.76 -55.00
N ALA A 6 43.71 -10.68 -55.55
CA ALA A 6 44.03 -9.48 -54.77
C ALA A 6 42.77 -8.73 -54.32
N VAL A 7 41.74 -8.66 -55.17
CA VAL A 7 40.44 -8.07 -54.83
C VAL A 7 39.69 -8.93 -53.81
N SER A 8 39.66 -10.25 -53.96
CA SER A 8 39.00 -11.12 -52.99
C SER A 8 39.71 -11.14 -51.63
N VAL A 9 41.04 -11.03 -51.59
CA VAL A 9 41.82 -10.87 -50.35
C VAL A 9 41.61 -9.48 -49.75
N GLN A 10 41.56 -8.39 -50.53
CA GLN A 10 41.24 -7.06 -50.00
C GLN A 10 39.82 -6.99 -49.43
N VAL A 11 38.84 -7.62 -50.07
CA VAL A 11 37.47 -7.72 -49.57
C VAL A 11 37.39 -8.62 -48.32
N ALA A 12 38.17 -9.71 -48.27
CA ALA A 12 38.24 -10.60 -47.11
C ALA A 12 38.99 -10.02 -45.91
N VAL A 13 40.01 -9.17 -46.15
CA VAL A 13 40.75 -8.42 -45.11
C VAL A 13 39.91 -7.23 -44.61
N ALA A 14 39.09 -6.62 -45.46
CA ALA A 14 38.11 -5.60 -45.05
C ALA A 14 37.03 -6.14 -44.09
N GLN A 15 36.69 -7.44 -44.16
CA GLN A 15 35.63 -8.08 -43.36
C GLN A 15 36.05 -8.58 -41.95
N ASN A 16 37.34 -8.47 -41.59
CA ASN A 16 37.79 -8.59 -40.18
C ASN A 16 37.89 -7.22 -39.48
N SER A 17 37.50 -6.12 -40.16
CA SER A 17 37.77 -4.75 -39.71
C SER A 17 36.58 -3.99 -39.13
N ALA A 18 35.33 -4.46 -39.26
CA ALA A 18 34.15 -3.69 -38.84
C ALA A 18 34.12 -3.40 -37.33
N VAL A 19 34.43 -4.39 -36.48
CA VAL A 19 34.52 -4.17 -35.02
C VAL A 19 35.64 -3.18 -34.68
N ASN A 20 36.84 -3.36 -35.25
CA ASN A 20 37.96 -2.46 -34.97
C ASN A 20 37.72 -1.04 -35.50
N SER A 21 37.04 -0.92 -36.65
CA SER A 21 36.59 0.35 -37.22
C SER A 21 35.57 1.02 -36.30
N ALA A 22 34.57 0.28 -35.80
CA ALA A 22 33.61 0.78 -34.84
C ALA A 22 34.29 1.30 -33.56
N VAL A 23 35.24 0.53 -32.99
CA VAL A 23 36.02 0.96 -31.82
C VAL A 23 36.83 2.23 -32.11
N LEU A 24 37.46 2.32 -33.28
CA LEU A 24 38.24 3.50 -33.66
C LEU A 24 37.33 4.73 -33.84
N ASN A 25 36.21 4.58 -34.54
CA ASN A 25 35.23 5.64 -34.75
C ASN A 25 34.61 6.09 -33.42
N HIS A 26 34.33 5.17 -32.50
CA HIS A 26 33.89 5.46 -31.13
C HIS A 26 34.93 6.29 -30.36
N LYS A 27 36.20 5.86 -30.36
CA LYS A 27 37.31 6.62 -29.74
C LYS A 27 37.51 8.01 -30.34
N ASN A 28 37.24 8.17 -31.63
CA ASN A 28 37.33 9.45 -32.32
C ASN A 28 36.07 10.32 -32.15
N GLY A 29 35.07 9.86 -31.39
CA GLY A 29 33.82 10.58 -31.14
C GLY A 29 32.83 10.60 -32.31
N THR A 30 33.08 9.86 -33.39
CA THR A 30 32.17 9.78 -34.55
C THR A 30 31.16 8.64 -34.36
N LEU A 31 30.18 8.87 -33.48
CA LEU A 31 29.24 7.83 -33.04
C LEU A 31 28.29 7.33 -34.14
N ASP A 32 27.96 8.17 -35.12
CA ASP A 32 27.19 7.79 -36.32
C ASP A 32 27.90 6.69 -37.12
N LYS A 33 29.21 6.86 -37.35
CA LYS A 33 30.04 5.87 -38.05
C LYS A 33 30.29 4.64 -37.19
N ALA A 34 30.51 4.84 -35.88
CA ALA A 34 30.70 3.74 -34.95
C ALA A 34 29.46 2.83 -34.90
N LEU A 35 28.26 3.43 -34.84
CA LEU A 35 26.96 2.74 -34.87
C LEU A 35 26.78 1.95 -36.16
N ALA A 36 27.04 2.58 -37.32
CA ALA A 36 26.91 1.91 -38.60
C ALA A 36 27.85 0.70 -38.76
N ASP A 37 29.09 0.82 -38.28
CA ASP A 37 30.08 -0.25 -38.35
C ASP A 37 29.77 -1.38 -37.37
N ILE A 38 29.32 -1.05 -36.15
CA ILE A 38 29.04 -2.06 -35.13
C ILE A 38 27.78 -2.87 -35.43
N ASN A 39 26.74 -2.26 -36.01
CA ASN A 39 25.54 -2.98 -36.45
C ASN A 39 25.85 -3.99 -37.56
N LYS A 40 26.74 -3.65 -38.51
CA LYS A 40 27.21 -4.63 -39.51
C LYS A 40 28.00 -5.77 -38.86
N ALA A 41 28.74 -5.47 -37.79
CA ALA A 41 29.54 -6.47 -37.11
C ALA A 41 28.69 -7.48 -36.31
N THR A 42 27.54 -7.08 -35.77
CA THR A 42 26.63 -7.99 -35.06
C THR A 42 25.94 -8.99 -35.99
N GLU A 43 25.75 -8.65 -37.26
CA GLU A 43 25.12 -9.52 -38.27
C GLU A 43 26.12 -10.42 -39.02
N HIS A 44 27.42 -10.15 -38.90
CA HIS A 44 28.43 -10.82 -39.72
C HIS A 44 28.95 -12.11 -39.06
N LYS A 45 28.94 -13.22 -39.82
CA LYS A 45 29.25 -14.59 -39.36
C LYS A 45 30.58 -14.75 -38.60
N LYS A 46 31.60 -13.91 -38.89
CA LYS A 46 32.92 -13.99 -38.23
C LYS A 46 33.03 -13.17 -36.94
N THR A 47 32.02 -12.35 -36.63
CA THR A 47 32.08 -11.34 -35.57
C THR A 47 30.89 -11.42 -34.62
N GLN A 48 29.75 -11.94 -35.06
CA GLN A 48 28.54 -12.11 -34.23
C GLN A 48 28.77 -12.99 -32.99
N ASP A 49 29.76 -13.89 -33.01
CA ASP A 49 30.05 -14.78 -31.87
C ASP A 49 31.21 -14.27 -30.99
N LYS A 50 31.64 -13.01 -31.17
CA LYS A 50 32.75 -12.42 -30.39
C LYS A 50 32.24 -11.48 -29.31
N ALA A 51 32.70 -11.67 -28.08
CA ALA A 51 32.40 -10.79 -26.95
C ALA A 51 32.69 -9.30 -27.23
N LYS A 52 33.83 -9.00 -27.86
CA LYS A 52 34.22 -7.64 -28.26
C LYS A 52 33.15 -6.95 -29.11
N THR A 53 32.49 -7.69 -30.01
CA THR A 53 31.45 -7.15 -30.90
C THR A 53 30.27 -6.65 -30.08
N TRP A 54 29.73 -7.50 -29.22
CA TRP A 54 28.57 -7.16 -28.39
C TRP A 54 28.90 -6.13 -27.31
N PHE A 55 30.11 -6.15 -26.75
CA PHE A 55 30.53 -5.16 -25.78
C PHE A 55 30.50 -3.75 -26.37
N TYR A 56 31.14 -3.57 -27.53
CA TYR A 56 31.14 -2.26 -28.18
C TYR A 56 29.78 -1.90 -28.82
N HIS A 57 28.97 -2.90 -29.20
CA HIS A 57 27.58 -2.65 -29.59
C HIS A 57 26.79 -2.05 -28.41
N GLY A 58 26.96 -2.59 -27.20
CA GLY A 58 26.38 -2.05 -25.98
C GLY A 58 26.89 -0.65 -25.64
N VAL A 59 28.21 -0.46 -25.62
CA VAL A 59 28.84 0.83 -25.30
C VAL A 59 28.42 1.93 -26.27
N ILE A 60 28.42 1.66 -27.58
CA ILE A 60 28.06 2.67 -28.59
C ILE A 60 26.58 3.03 -28.45
N ASN A 61 25.67 2.06 -28.27
CA ASN A 61 24.25 2.36 -28.06
C ASN A 61 24.02 3.13 -26.75
N GLN A 62 24.70 2.76 -25.67
CA GLN A 62 24.66 3.50 -24.40
C GLN A 62 25.11 4.96 -24.56
N ASP A 63 26.23 5.19 -25.25
CA ASP A 63 26.81 6.52 -25.41
C ASP A 63 25.99 7.43 -26.36
N LEU A 64 25.01 6.88 -27.09
CA LEU A 64 24.03 7.68 -27.83
C LEU A 64 22.95 8.27 -26.90
N ILE A 65 22.62 7.60 -25.80
CA ILE A 65 21.51 7.99 -24.92
C ILE A 65 21.81 9.34 -24.26
N GLY A 66 21.00 10.35 -24.59
CA GLY A 66 21.16 11.72 -24.07
C GLY A 66 22.36 12.47 -24.65
N HIS A 67 23.03 11.95 -25.69
CA HIS A 67 24.19 12.62 -26.27
C HIS A 67 23.79 13.93 -26.97
N PRO A 68 24.48 15.08 -26.74
CA PRO A 68 24.07 16.38 -27.28
C PRO A 68 23.95 16.45 -28.81
N ILE A 69 24.87 15.79 -29.53
CA ILE A 69 24.92 15.78 -31.01
C ILE A 69 24.21 14.54 -31.61
N TYR A 70 24.52 13.36 -31.08
CA TYR A 70 24.09 12.08 -31.65
C TYR A 70 22.85 11.47 -30.99
N GLY A 71 22.28 12.09 -29.95
CA GLY A 71 21.12 11.55 -29.23
C GLY A 71 19.89 11.33 -30.09
N LYS A 72 19.74 12.08 -31.19
CA LYS A 72 18.69 11.85 -32.20
C LYS A 72 18.79 10.51 -32.94
N LEU A 73 19.94 9.82 -32.86
CA LEU A 73 20.12 8.47 -33.39
C LEU A 73 19.62 7.40 -32.41
N ALA A 74 19.49 7.74 -31.12
CA ALA A 74 18.86 6.87 -30.15
C ALA A 74 17.34 6.90 -30.33
N THR A 75 16.75 5.71 -30.33
CA THR A 75 15.31 5.45 -30.29
C THR A 75 14.90 5.09 -28.86
N GLU A 76 13.59 4.93 -28.63
CA GLU A 76 13.06 4.44 -27.36
C GLU A 76 13.60 3.06 -26.98
N GLU A 77 13.94 2.23 -27.97
CA GLU A 77 14.47 0.86 -27.80
C GLU A 77 15.99 0.80 -27.59
N THR A 78 16.70 1.92 -27.76
CA THR A 78 18.17 1.96 -27.65
C THR A 78 18.70 1.49 -26.29
N PRO A 79 18.07 1.83 -25.15
CA PRO A 79 18.44 1.27 -23.85
C PRO A 79 18.35 -0.27 -23.82
N GLU A 80 17.27 -0.85 -24.37
CA GLU A 80 17.06 -2.30 -24.46
C GLU A 80 18.14 -2.96 -25.32
N VAL A 81 18.50 -2.33 -26.44
CA VAL A 81 19.59 -2.78 -27.30
C VAL A 81 20.92 -2.78 -26.53
N ALA A 82 21.23 -1.73 -25.78
CA ALA A 82 22.44 -1.66 -24.97
C ALA A 82 22.49 -2.77 -23.92
N LEU A 83 21.39 -2.94 -23.16
CA LEU A 83 21.23 -4.00 -22.16
C LEU A 83 21.40 -5.40 -22.76
N ALA A 84 20.71 -5.69 -23.86
CA ALA A 84 20.79 -6.98 -24.54
C ALA A 84 22.22 -7.29 -25.01
N SER A 85 22.95 -6.27 -25.46
CA SER A 85 24.34 -6.39 -25.91
C SER A 85 25.31 -6.68 -24.77
N PHE A 86 25.10 -6.04 -23.62
CA PHE A 86 25.87 -6.33 -22.42
C PHE A 86 25.61 -7.73 -21.89
N ASN A 87 24.34 -8.17 -21.86
CA ASN A 87 24.00 -9.54 -21.51
C ASN A 87 24.63 -10.56 -22.48
N LYS A 88 24.59 -10.29 -23.79
CA LYS A 88 25.24 -11.14 -24.78
C LYS A 88 26.77 -11.19 -24.62
N THR A 89 27.37 -10.09 -24.17
CA THR A 89 28.80 -10.05 -23.83
C THR A 89 29.10 -10.99 -22.67
N LEU A 90 28.30 -10.94 -21.60
CA LEU A 90 28.46 -11.83 -20.44
C LEU A 90 28.21 -13.30 -20.80
N GLU A 91 27.26 -13.59 -21.68
CA GLU A 91 26.99 -14.94 -22.19
C GLU A 91 28.21 -15.54 -22.90
N ILE A 92 28.93 -14.74 -23.70
CA ILE A 92 30.08 -15.19 -24.50
C ILE A 92 31.38 -15.21 -23.69
N ASP A 93 31.63 -14.17 -22.89
CA ASP A 93 32.94 -13.93 -22.26
C ASP A 93 32.98 -14.37 -20.78
N GLY A 94 31.82 -14.56 -20.15
CA GLY A 94 31.68 -14.72 -18.71
C GLY A 94 32.04 -13.46 -17.93
N GLU A 95 31.66 -13.40 -16.66
CA GLU A 95 31.90 -12.22 -15.80
C GLU A 95 33.38 -11.88 -15.60
N ASN A 96 34.27 -12.87 -15.72
CA ASN A 96 35.72 -12.71 -15.56
C ASN A 96 36.47 -12.54 -16.89
N GLY A 97 35.75 -12.56 -18.01
CA GLY A 97 36.31 -12.37 -19.34
C GLY A 97 36.92 -10.98 -19.54
N GLN A 98 37.63 -10.81 -20.65
CA GLN A 98 38.30 -9.54 -20.97
C GLN A 98 37.33 -8.35 -20.98
N PHE A 99 36.17 -8.52 -21.61
CA PHE A 99 35.09 -7.55 -21.73
C PHE A 99 33.99 -7.77 -20.70
N GLY A 100 33.73 -9.02 -20.31
CA GLY A 100 32.70 -9.34 -19.33
C GLY A 100 32.91 -8.63 -17.98
N LYS A 101 34.15 -8.52 -17.51
CA LYS A 101 34.47 -7.78 -16.27
C LYS A 101 34.21 -6.27 -16.33
N MET A 102 34.05 -5.72 -17.54
CA MET A 102 33.76 -4.30 -17.77
C MET A 102 32.25 -4.03 -17.84
N VAL A 103 31.43 -5.07 -17.99
CA VAL A 103 29.97 -4.94 -18.12
C VAL A 103 29.30 -4.40 -16.86
N PRO A 104 29.67 -4.82 -15.62
CA PRO A 104 29.00 -4.30 -14.42
C PRO A 104 29.05 -2.78 -14.29
N GLU A 105 30.22 -2.17 -14.51
CA GLU A 105 30.38 -0.71 -14.51
C GLU A 105 29.48 -0.08 -15.59
N ARG A 106 29.45 -0.65 -16.80
CA ARG A 106 28.61 -0.14 -17.90
C ARG A 106 27.11 -0.22 -17.60
N MET A 107 26.68 -1.30 -16.96
CA MET A 107 25.30 -1.50 -16.52
C MET A 107 24.90 -0.49 -15.43
N GLU A 108 25.80 -0.18 -14.49
CA GLU A 108 25.56 0.84 -13.47
C GLU A 108 25.43 2.24 -14.09
N LEU A 109 26.30 2.60 -15.04
CA LEU A 109 26.16 3.85 -15.78
C LEU A 109 24.85 3.92 -16.58
N LEU A 110 24.47 2.82 -17.25
CA LEU A 110 23.24 2.76 -18.04
C LEU A 110 22.01 2.93 -17.12
N TYR A 111 22.01 2.24 -15.98
CA TYR A 111 20.98 2.40 -14.95
C TYR A 111 20.85 3.86 -14.51
N GLY A 112 21.97 4.52 -14.18
CA GLY A 112 21.96 5.92 -13.76
C GLY A 112 21.42 6.88 -14.83
N GLN A 113 21.78 6.68 -16.09
CA GLN A 113 21.25 7.47 -17.22
C GLN A 113 19.73 7.32 -17.37
N ILE A 114 19.24 6.08 -17.34
CA ILE A 114 17.82 5.80 -17.49
C ILE A 114 17.01 6.28 -16.28
N LEU A 115 17.54 6.10 -15.06
CA LEU A 115 16.89 6.60 -13.85
C LEU A 115 16.79 8.13 -13.85
N ASN A 116 17.82 8.84 -14.29
CA ASN A 116 17.77 10.30 -14.40
C ASN A 116 16.69 10.75 -15.39
N GLN A 117 16.56 10.09 -16.55
CA GLN A 117 15.45 10.37 -17.47
C GLN A 117 14.08 10.08 -16.83
N ALA A 118 13.95 9.00 -16.07
CA ALA A 118 12.72 8.68 -15.34
C ALA A 118 12.36 9.80 -14.35
N VAL A 119 13.34 10.32 -13.62
CA VAL A 119 13.17 11.43 -12.68
C VAL A 119 12.80 12.73 -13.39
N GLU A 120 13.40 13.03 -14.54
CA GLU A 120 13.03 14.20 -15.37
C GLU A 120 11.56 14.14 -15.80
N PHE A 121 11.12 12.99 -16.34
CA PHE A 121 9.71 12.79 -16.70
C PHE A 121 8.80 12.85 -15.48
N HIS A 122 9.19 12.24 -14.36
CA HIS A 122 8.44 12.27 -13.11
C HIS A 122 8.24 13.70 -12.60
N ASN A 123 9.29 14.52 -12.61
CA ASN A 123 9.23 15.93 -12.20
C ASN A 123 8.35 16.77 -13.13
N SER A 124 8.30 16.41 -14.42
CA SER A 124 7.39 17.03 -15.40
C SER A 124 5.96 16.47 -15.37
N GLN A 125 5.68 15.49 -14.50
CA GLN A 125 4.40 14.77 -14.40
C GLN A 125 4.01 14.01 -15.67
N ASP A 126 4.97 13.71 -16.54
CA ASP A 126 4.79 12.81 -17.67
C ASP A 126 4.90 11.36 -17.17
N TRP A 127 3.79 10.90 -16.58
CA TRP A 127 3.77 9.62 -15.86
C TRP A 127 4.02 8.42 -16.76
N ASP A 128 3.54 8.44 -18.01
CA ASP A 128 3.73 7.34 -18.95
C ASP A 128 5.21 7.14 -19.29
N ASN A 129 5.91 8.22 -19.64
CA ASN A 129 7.33 8.15 -19.92
C ASN A 129 8.16 7.87 -18.66
N ALA A 130 7.78 8.43 -17.51
CA ALA A 130 8.44 8.14 -16.24
C ALA A 130 8.38 6.65 -15.90
N ILE A 131 7.19 6.04 -15.96
CA ILE A 131 6.97 4.62 -15.70
C ILE A 131 7.78 3.76 -16.67
N ALA A 132 7.74 4.05 -17.98
CA ALA A 132 8.51 3.31 -18.97
C ALA A 132 10.02 3.34 -18.69
N LYS A 133 10.57 4.48 -18.23
CA LYS A 133 11.98 4.57 -17.85
C LYS A 133 12.28 3.87 -16.53
N TYR A 134 11.40 3.92 -15.54
CA TYR A 134 11.56 3.14 -14.31
C TYR A 134 11.54 1.62 -14.59
N ASP A 135 10.65 1.16 -15.47
CA ASP A 135 10.61 -0.25 -15.90
C ASP A 135 11.92 -0.65 -16.59
N MET A 136 12.45 0.21 -17.47
CA MET A 136 13.73 -0.04 -18.11
C MET A 136 14.89 -0.07 -17.11
N ALA A 137 14.93 0.87 -16.16
CA ALA A 137 15.91 0.88 -15.08
C ALA A 137 15.83 -0.40 -14.22
N SER A 138 14.63 -0.89 -13.92
CA SER A 138 14.41 -2.16 -13.21
C SER A 138 14.91 -3.37 -14.01
N LYS A 139 14.78 -3.38 -15.34
CA LYS A 139 15.38 -4.44 -16.19
C LYS A 139 16.91 -4.43 -16.14
N ILE A 140 17.53 -3.25 -16.07
CA ILE A 140 19.00 -3.10 -16.00
C ILE A 140 19.53 -3.53 -14.64
N ASN A 141 18.83 -3.16 -13.56
CA ASN A 141 19.17 -3.56 -12.20
C ASN A 141 17.96 -4.19 -11.49
N PRO A 142 17.70 -5.51 -11.69
CA PRO A 142 16.52 -6.18 -11.15
C PRO A 142 16.45 -6.27 -9.63
N LYS A 143 17.55 -6.00 -8.92
CA LYS A 143 17.61 -6.00 -7.45
C LYS A 143 17.41 -4.61 -6.86
N ASP A 144 17.43 -3.56 -7.67
CA ASP A 144 17.17 -2.21 -7.20
C ASP A 144 15.69 -2.03 -6.85
N THR A 145 15.46 -1.43 -5.69
CA THR A 145 14.12 -1.12 -5.18
C THR A 145 13.66 0.27 -5.62
N THR A 146 14.60 1.17 -5.94
CA THR A 146 14.33 2.58 -6.25
C THR A 146 13.44 2.71 -7.47
N ALA A 147 13.83 2.12 -8.61
CA ALA A 147 13.07 2.23 -9.84
C ALA A 147 11.65 1.68 -9.68
N VAL A 148 11.51 0.52 -9.04
CA VAL A 148 10.21 -0.12 -8.80
C VAL A 148 9.33 0.71 -7.86
N LEU A 149 9.91 1.30 -6.81
CA LEU A 149 9.19 2.15 -5.87
C LEU A 149 8.68 3.43 -6.52
N TYR A 150 9.51 4.10 -7.31
CA TYR A 150 9.09 5.31 -8.02
C TYR A 150 8.14 5.01 -9.18
N ALA A 151 8.20 3.82 -9.79
CA ALA A 151 7.16 3.35 -10.71
C ALA A 151 5.81 3.21 -9.98
N ALA A 152 5.78 2.60 -8.79
CA ALA A 152 4.57 2.51 -7.97
C ALA A 152 3.99 3.90 -7.63
N TYR A 153 4.85 4.86 -7.28
CA TYR A 153 4.44 6.24 -7.01
C TYR A 153 3.92 6.96 -8.25
N ALA A 154 4.60 6.82 -9.40
CA ALA A 154 4.15 7.40 -10.66
C ALA A 154 2.80 6.81 -11.11
N SER A 155 2.61 5.49 -11.00
CA SER A 155 1.32 4.83 -11.28
C SER A 155 0.22 5.31 -10.33
N THR A 156 0.54 5.49 -9.04
CA THR A 156 -0.41 6.06 -8.07
C THR A 156 -0.80 7.49 -8.43
N ALA A 157 0.17 8.34 -8.79
CA ALA A 157 -0.08 9.72 -9.22
C ALA A 157 -0.90 9.80 -10.52
N LYS A 158 -0.72 8.83 -11.42
CA LYS A 158 -1.52 8.63 -12.65
C LYS A 158 -2.92 8.04 -12.36
N GLN A 159 -3.22 7.67 -11.12
CA GLN A 159 -4.44 6.95 -10.72
C GLN A 159 -4.58 5.53 -11.32
N ASP A 160 -3.49 4.96 -11.83
CA ASP A 160 -3.42 3.56 -12.24
C ASP A 160 -3.05 2.69 -11.03
N TYR A 161 -4.00 2.56 -10.11
CA TYR A 161 -3.81 1.85 -8.84
C TYR A 161 -3.58 0.35 -9.06
N ALA A 162 -4.15 -0.25 -10.10
CA ALA A 162 -3.94 -1.65 -10.42
C ALA A 162 -2.47 -1.94 -10.80
N SER A 163 -1.85 -1.07 -11.61
CA SER A 163 -0.41 -1.19 -11.90
C SER A 163 0.44 -0.87 -10.67
N ALA A 164 0.05 0.12 -9.85
CA ALA A 164 0.77 0.42 -8.61
C ALA A 164 0.83 -0.79 -7.66
N VAL A 165 -0.26 -1.54 -7.50
CA VAL A 165 -0.29 -2.79 -6.70
C VAL A 165 0.74 -3.80 -7.21
N LYS A 166 0.87 -3.98 -8.54
CA LYS A 166 1.86 -4.90 -9.14
C LYS A 166 3.29 -4.49 -8.83
N TYR A 167 3.58 -3.19 -8.81
CA TYR A 167 4.91 -2.71 -8.41
C TYR A 167 5.20 -2.96 -6.92
N TYR A 168 4.19 -2.83 -6.04
CA TYR A 168 4.36 -3.25 -4.65
C TYR A 168 4.56 -4.77 -4.50
N ASP A 169 3.90 -5.59 -5.32
CA ASP A 169 4.17 -7.03 -5.38
C ASP A 169 5.61 -7.34 -5.83
N GLN A 170 6.10 -6.59 -6.83
CA GLN A 170 7.48 -6.71 -7.27
C GLN A 170 8.48 -6.32 -6.16
N LEU A 171 8.22 -5.21 -5.44
CA LEU A 171 9.03 -4.79 -4.28
C LEU A 171 9.11 -5.89 -3.21
N ILE A 172 7.96 -6.50 -2.87
CA ILE A 172 7.91 -7.62 -1.93
C ILE A 172 8.74 -8.81 -2.47
N GLY A 173 8.59 -9.14 -3.76
CA GLY A 173 9.31 -10.23 -4.42
C GLY A 173 10.84 -10.07 -4.43
N ILE A 174 11.35 -8.83 -4.51
CA ILE A 174 12.79 -8.53 -4.41
C ILE A 174 13.28 -8.37 -2.96
N GLY A 175 12.40 -8.57 -1.97
CA GLY A 175 12.73 -8.51 -0.55
C GLY A 175 12.55 -7.15 0.11
N HIS A 176 12.05 -6.14 -0.60
CA HIS A 176 11.71 -4.83 -0.04
C HIS A 176 10.37 -4.89 0.69
N THR A 177 10.43 -5.34 1.94
CA THR A 177 9.27 -5.71 2.75
C THR A 177 9.07 -4.76 3.93
N THR A 178 9.23 -3.45 3.73
CA THR A 178 8.96 -2.45 4.78
C THR A 178 7.46 -2.38 5.10
N GLU A 179 7.10 -1.85 6.27
CA GLU A 179 5.68 -1.71 6.66
C GLU A 179 4.91 -0.83 5.66
N ASP A 180 5.54 0.25 5.18
CA ASP A 180 4.93 1.17 4.23
C ASP A 180 4.60 0.52 2.87
N VAL A 181 5.39 -0.46 2.42
CA VAL A 181 5.08 -1.24 1.21
C VAL A 181 3.75 -1.98 1.37
N TYR A 182 3.54 -2.66 2.49
CA TYR A 182 2.28 -3.34 2.77
C TYR A 182 1.13 -2.37 2.95
N LYS A 183 1.34 -1.28 3.71
CA LYS A 183 0.33 -0.23 3.94
C LYS A 183 -0.17 0.35 2.64
N ASN A 184 0.74 0.80 1.77
CA ASN A 184 0.39 1.42 0.50
C ASN A 184 -0.29 0.41 -0.43
N LYS A 185 0.21 -0.83 -0.50
CA LYS A 185 -0.44 -1.89 -1.28
C LYS A 185 -1.88 -2.12 -0.83
N ILE A 186 -2.12 -2.27 0.47
CA ILE A 186 -3.46 -2.53 1.04
C ILE A 186 -4.41 -1.36 0.73
N GLN A 187 -3.96 -0.12 0.90
CA GLN A 187 -4.76 1.07 0.57
C GLN A 187 -5.16 1.10 -0.91
N LEU A 188 -4.22 0.78 -1.80
CA LEU A 188 -4.49 0.73 -3.24
C LEU A 188 -5.42 -0.43 -3.61
N GLN A 189 -5.26 -1.59 -2.99
CA GLN A 189 -6.19 -2.72 -3.14
C GLN A 189 -7.61 -2.34 -2.71
N GLN A 190 -7.76 -1.64 -1.58
CA GLN A 190 -9.06 -1.11 -1.14
C GLN A 190 -9.62 -0.09 -2.15
N ALA A 191 -8.78 0.78 -2.71
CA ALA A 191 -9.19 1.79 -3.68
C ALA A 191 -9.66 1.21 -5.03
N ILE A 192 -9.14 0.05 -5.44
CA ILE A 192 -9.60 -0.68 -6.63
C ILE A 192 -10.71 -1.70 -6.32
N GLU A 193 -11.22 -1.72 -5.09
CA GLU A 193 -12.20 -2.70 -4.62
C GLU A 193 -11.75 -4.15 -4.90
N ALA A 194 -10.46 -4.42 -4.65
CA ALA A 194 -9.89 -5.76 -4.76
C ALA A 194 -10.67 -6.73 -3.87
N SER A 195 -10.60 -8.03 -4.22
CA SER A 195 -11.32 -9.01 -3.45
C SER A 195 -10.85 -9.03 -2.01
N ASP A 196 -11.81 -9.37 -1.18
CA ASP A 196 -11.70 -9.43 0.25
C ASP A 196 -10.54 -10.40 0.66
N ASP A 197 -10.39 -11.52 -0.05
CA ASP A 197 -9.28 -12.47 0.11
C ASP A 197 -7.90 -11.89 -0.26
N GLU A 198 -7.82 -11.07 -1.31
CA GLU A 198 -6.55 -10.44 -1.74
C GLU A 198 -6.02 -9.41 -0.73
N VAL A 199 -6.94 -8.64 -0.15
CA VAL A 199 -6.62 -7.66 0.90
C VAL A 199 -6.15 -8.40 2.15
N MET A 200 -6.85 -9.44 2.58
CA MET A 200 -6.48 -10.23 3.75
C MET A 200 -5.18 -10.99 3.58
N ALA A 201 -4.88 -11.50 2.37
CA ALA A 201 -3.59 -12.10 2.09
C ALA A 201 -2.44 -11.09 2.25
N SER A 202 -2.67 -9.83 1.85
CA SER A 202 -1.68 -8.75 1.96
C SER A 202 -1.49 -8.29 3.41
N ILE A 203 -2.57 -8.21 4.19
CA ILE A 203 -2.52 -7.94 5.64
C ILE A 203 -1.75 -9.05 6.36
N ALA A 204 -2.07 -10.32 6.08
CA ALA A 204 -1.42 -11.46 6.71
C ALA A 204 0.08 -11.53 6.38
N ALA A 205 0.45 -11.33 5.11
CA ALA A 205 1.85 -11.26 4.70
C ALA A 205 2.59 -10.08 5.37
N GLY A 206 1.93 -8.93 5.52
CA GLY A 206 2.46 -7.78 6.22
C GLY A 206 2.70 -8.06 7.70
N LEU A 207 1.74 -8.69 8.39
CA LEU A 207 1.85 -9.07 9.81
C LEU A 207 2.89 -10.15 10.06
N GLU A 208 3.16 -11.02 9.08
CA GLU A 208 4.28 -11.97 9.17
C GLU A 208 5.63 -11.24 9.25
N LYS A 209 5.81 -10.17 8.46
CA LYS A 209 7.05 -9.37 8.46
C LYS A 209 7.08 -8.32 9.58
N HIS A 210 5.92 -7.81 9.97
CA HIS A 210 5.74 -6.75 10.96
C HIS A 210 4.71 -7.15 12.03
N PRO A 211 5.03 -8.13 12.90
CA PRO A 211 4.08 -8.73 13.84
C PRO A 211 3.56 -7.77 14.92
N ASN A 212 4.15 -6.58 15.05
CA ASN A 212 3.72 -5.54 16.00
C ASN A 212 3.19 -4.29 15.27
N SER A 213 2.89 -4.38 13.96
CA SER A 213 2.30 -3.25 13.23
C SER A 213 0.87 -3.00 13.72
N VAL A 214 0.71 -1.89 14.42
CA VAL A 214 -0.60 -1.42 14.91
C VAL A 214 -1.55 -1.18 13.75
N TYR A 215 -1.05 -0.57 12.66
CA TYR A 215 -1.86 -0.33 11.46
C TYR A 215 -2.40 -1.64 10.88
N LEU A 216 -1.53 -2.62 10.64
CA LEU A 216 -1.96 -3.87 9.99
C LEU A 216 -2.92 -4.67 10.88
N MET A 217 -2.73 -4.67 12.20
CA MET A 217 -3.69 -5.26 13.14
C MET A 217 -5.05 -4.57 13.10
N GLN A 218 -5.08 -3.25 12.98
CA GLN A 218 -6.32 -2.49 12.85
C GLN A 218 -7.03 -2.75 11.53
N GLU A 219 -6.29 -2.86 10.42
CA GLU A 219 -6.88 -3.27 9.13
C GLU A 219 -7.45 -4.68 9.20
N GLU A 220 -6.72 -5.62 9.83
CA GLU A 220 -7.20 -7.01 10.05
C GLU A 220 -8.52 -7.01 10.84
N LEU A 221 -8.57 -6.27 11.95
CA LEU A 221 -9.78 -6.13 12.77
C LEU A 221 -10.93 -5.50 12.01
N ARG A 222 -10.69 -4.37 11.32
CA ARG A 222 -11.72 -3.67 10.55
C ARG A 222 -12.33 -4.60 9.52
N TYR A 223 -11.51 -5.38 8.85
CA TYR A 223 -11.95 -6.31 7.84
C TYR A 223 -12.85 -7.41 8.44
N TYR A 224 -12.45 -8.03 9.55
CA TYR A 224 -13.30 -9.02 10.21
C TYR A 224 -14.64 -8.44 10.67
N LEU A 225 -14.63 -7.22 11.22
CA LEU A 225 -15.86 -6.55 11.66
C LEU A 225 -16.79 -6.19 10.51
N LYS A 226 -16.25 -5.72 9.38
CA LYS A 226 -17.02 -5.40 8.16
C LYS A 226 -17.75 -6.62 7.61
N ASN A 227 -17.16 -7.81 7.77
CA ASN A 227 -17.67 -9.08 7.24
C ASN A 227 -18.43 -9.91 8.28
N ASP A 228 -18.86 -9.32 9.39
CA ASP A 228 -19.57 -9.99 10.50
C ASP A 228 -18.80 -11.20 11.10
N ARG A 229 -17.48 -11.24 10.95
CA ARG A 229 -16.57 -12.26 11.48
C ARG A 229 -16.13 -11.92 12.90
N ALA A 230 -17.12 -11.84 13.80
CA ALA A 230 -16.95 -11.36 15.17
C ALA A 230 -16.01 -12.23 16.02
N ASP A 231 -16.01 -13.55 15.81
CA ASP A 231 -15.15 -14.47 16.58
C ASP A 231 -13.68 -14.34 16.17
N GLU A 232 -13.39 -14.20 14.87
CA GLU A 232 -12.03 -13.91 14.42
C GLU A 232 -11.55 -12.54 14.90
N ALA A 233 -12.38 -11.50 14.83
CA ALA A 233 -12.04 -10.19 15.38
C ALA A 233 -11.69 -10.28 16.88
N MET A 234 -12.50 -11.01 17.66
CA MET A 234 -12.25 -11.21 19.09
C MET A 234 -10.90 -11.88 19.36
N ALA A 235 -10.53 -12.89 18.56
CA ALA A 235 -9.26 -13.61 18.70
C ALA A 235 -8.03 -12.74 18.42
N LYS A 236 -8.17 -11.63 17.68
CA LYS A 236 -7.07 -10.71 17.34
C LYS A 236 -6.95 -9.51 18.28
N LEU A 237 -8.02 -9.16 18.98
CA LEU A 237 -8.09 -7.96 19.81
C LEU A 237 -7.03 -7.90 20.91
N ASP A 238 -6.73 -9.01 21.58
CA ASP A 238 -5.74 -9.01 22.67
C ASP A 238 -4.36 -8.55 22.15
N LYS A 239 -3.91 -9.06 21.00
CA LYS A 239 -2.65 -8.63 20.37
C LYS A 239 -2.69 -7.17 19.92
N ALA A 240 -3.81 -6.72 19.36
CA ALA A 240 -3.96 -5.32 18.95
C ALA A 240 -3.89 -4.37 20.16
N ILE A 241 -4.53 -4.73 21.27
CA ILE A 241 -4.50 -3.96 22.52
C ILE A 241 -3.11 -3.98 23.14
N GLU A 242 -2.39 -5.09 23.09
CA GLU A 242 -1.00 -5.17 23.54
C GLU A 242 -0.07 -4.27 22.70
N ALA A 243 -0.29 -4.19 21.39
CA ALA A 243 0.49 -3.36 20.48
C ALA A 243 0.19 -1.85 20.63
N ASP A 244 -1.07 -1.48 20.89
CA ASP A 244 -1.47 -0.09 21.14
C ASP A 244 -2.46 0.03 22.32
N PRO A 245 -1.98 -0.04 23.57
CA PRO A 245 -2.83 0.01 24.76
C PRO A 245 -3.45 1.38 25.02
N LYS A 246 -3.08 2.41 24.24
CA LYS A 246 -3.66 3.75 24.31
C LYS A 246 -4.71 3.99 23.24
N ASN A 247 -5.04 2.96 22.47
CA ASN A 247 -6.11 3.05 21.49
C ASN A 247 -7.47 2.78 22.12
N ALA A 248 -8.20 3.85 22.44
CA ALA A 248 -9.55 3.72 23.01
C ALA A 248 -10.51 2.93 22.10
N SER A 249 -10.37 3.05 20.78
CA SER A 249 -11.24 2.35 19.82
C SER A 249 -11.11 0.83 19.91
N LEU A 250 -9.93 0.29 20.24
CA LEU A 250 -9.76 -1.16 20.43
C LEU A 250 -10.57 -1.69 21.63
N TYR A 251 -10.61 -0.93 22.72
CA TYR A 251 -11.46 -1.26 23.87
C TYR A 251 -12.94 -1.12 23.54
N ALA A 252 -13.34 -0.08 22.81
CA ALA A 252 -14.73 0.09 22.37
C ALA A 252 -15.18 -1.07 21.46
N VAL A 253 -14.34 -1.49 20.51
CA VAL A 253 -14.60 -2.66 19.65
C VAL A 253 -14.75 -3.93 20.48
N ARG A 254 -13.84 -4.18 21.44
CA ARG A 254 -13.98 -5.33 22.36
C ARG A 254 -15.30 -5.28 23.13
N GLY A 255 -15.67 -4.11 23.63
CA GLY A 255 -16.95 -3.90 24.31
C GLY A 255 -18.14 -4.29 23.45
N ASN A 256 -18.14 -3.86 22.18
CA ASN A 256 -19.20 -4.20 21.23
C ASN A 256 -19.28 -5.71 20.95
N LEU A 257 -18.15 -6.37 20.78
CA LEU A 257 -18.13 -7.80 20.55
C LEU A 257 -18.60 -8.60 21.77
N GLU A 258 -18.22 -8.21 22.98
CA GLU A 258 -18.73 -8.82 24.21
C GLU A 258 -20.24 -8.62 24.39
N GLU A 259 -20.74 -7.43 24.04
CA GLU A 259 -22.18 -7.13 24.07
C GLU A 259 -22.96 -8.03 23.11
N ARG A 260 -22.47 -8.20 21.88
CA ARG A 260 -23.06 -9.13 20.89
C ARG A 260 -23.08 -10.58 21.39
N LYS A 261 -22.10 -10.98 22.22
CA LYS A 261 -22.05 -12.29 22.88
C LYS A 261 -22.95 -12.39 24.12
N GLY A 262 -23.58 -11.30 24.54
CA GLY A 262 -24.42 -11.23 25.74
C GLY A 262 -23.63 -11.04 27.05
N ASN A 263 -22.31 -10.82 26.96
CA ASN A 263 -21.44 -10.61 28.12
C ASN A 263 -21.46 -9.14 28.56
N ILE A 264 -22.62 -8.68 29.05
CA ILE A 264 -22.88 -7.26 29.32
C ILE A 264 -21.90 -6.64 30.33
N ASP A 265 -21.48 -7.37 31.36
CA ASP A 265 -20.51 -6.86 32.35
C ASP A 265 -19.11 -6.68 31.74
N ALA A 266 -18.72 -7.57 30.82
CA ALA A 266 -17.45 -7.45 30.08
C ALA A 266 -17.52 -6.29 29.08
N ALA A 267 -18.66 -6.12 28.39
CA ALA A 267 -18.90 -4.98 27.52
C ALA A 267 -18.77 -3.65 28.27
N TYR A 268 -19.46 -3.52 29.42
CA TYR A 268 -19.38 -2.34 30.27
C TYR A 268 -17.95 -2.02 30.71
N THR A 269 -17.20 -3.05 31.14
CA THR A 269 -15.79 -2.88 31.56
C THR A 269 -14.93 -2.33 30.43
N ASN A 270 -15.11 -2.85 29.21
CA ASN A 270 -14.35 -2.43 28.03
C ASN A 270 -14.73 -1.03 27.55
N TYR A 271 -16.03 -0.69 27.48
CA TYR A 271 -16.45 0.68 27.14
C TYR A 271 -15.98 1.69 28.19
N LYS A 272 -16.00 1.33 29.48
CA LYS A 272 -15.42 2.15 30.54
C LYS A 272 -13.92 2.36 30.33
N LYS A 273 -13.20 1.31 29.96
CA LYS A 273 -11.78 1.42 29.64
C LYS A 273 -11.52 2.34 28.44
N ALA A 274 -12.37 2.28 27.41
CA ALA A 274 -12.28 3.16 26.24
C ALA A 274 -12.36 4.65 26.65
N VAL A 275 -13.33 5.03 27.48
CA VAL A 275 -13.49 6.44 27.92
C VAL A 275 -12.45 6.87 28.97
N GLU A 276 -11.86 5.93 29.71
CA GLU A 276 -10.71 6.20 30.59
C GLU A 276 -9.42 6.47 29.78
N VAL A 277 -9.25 5.77 28.65
CA VAL A 277 -8.09 5.93 27.76
C VAL A 277 -8.21 7.19 26.92
N ASP A 278 -9.38 7.45 26.36
CA ASP A 278 -9.70 8.68 25.62
C ASP A 278 -11.02 9.30 26.13
N PRO A 279 -10.93 10.41 26.88
CA PRO A 279 -12.10 11.16 27.36
C PRO A 279 -12.99 11.78 26.27
N ASN A 280 -12.62 11.67 24.99
CA ASN A 280 -13.42 12.08 23.84
C ASN A 280 -13.89 10.88 22.99
N ASN A 281 -13.79 9.64 23.51
CA ASN A 281 -14.25 8.46 22.79
C ASN A 281 -15.79 8.39 22.75
N PHE A 282 -16.38 8.83 21.64
CA PHE A 282 -17.83 8.85 21.44
C PHE A 282 -18.48 7.47 21.65
N ASP A 283 -17.94 6.42 21.01
CA ASP A 283 -18.52 5.07 21.05
C ASP A 283 -18.58 4.50 22.48
N GLY A 284 -17.53 4.72 23.28
CA GLY A 284 -17.49 4.31 24.68
C GLY A 284 -18.57 5.00 25.51
N PHE A 285 -18.71 6.32 25.39
CA PHE A 285 -19.76 7.06 26.11
C PHE A 285 -21.16 6.67 25.65
N PHE A 286 -21.39 6.63 24.33
CA PHE A 286 -22.69 6.28 23.77
C PHE A 286 -23.14 4.88 24.25
N ASN A 287 -22.25 3.88 24.13
CA ASN A 287 -22.61 2.52 24.51
C ASN A 287 -22.75 2.32 26.02
N LEU A 288 -21.98 3.01 26.87
CA LEU A 288 -22.22 3.03 28.32
C LEU A 288 -23.60 3.59 28.65
N GLY A 289 -24.02 4.67 27.99
CA GLY A 289 -25.36 5.23 28.11
C GLY A 289 -26.45 4.23 27.72
N VAL A 290 -26.26 3.52 26.60
CA VAL A 290 -27.18 2.48 26.12
C VAL A 290 -27.28 1.33 27.11
N LEU A 291 -26.16 0.82 27.63
CA LEU A 291 -26.16 -0.27 28.62
C LEU A 291 -26.91 0.11 29.89
N GLU A 292 -26.67 1.31 30.43
CA GLU A 292 -27.38 1.80 31.62
C GLU A 292 -28.88 2.00 31.34
N TYR A 293 -29.25 2.59 30.20
CA TYR A 293 -30.65 2.76 29.81
C TYR A 293 -31.37 1.41 29.65
N ASN A 294 -30.72 0.42 29.03
CA ASN A 294 -31.28 -0.91 28.83
C ASN A 294 -31.47 -1.64 30.17
N LYS A 295 -30.50 -1.50 31.10
CA LYS A 295 -30.63 -2.04 32.46
C LYS A 295 -31.80 -1.41 33.21
N GLY A 296 -32.00 -0.10 33.08
CA GLY A 296 -33.19 0.59 33.61
C GLY A 296 -34.50 0.08 33.00
N SER A 297 -34.50 -0.14 31.69
CA SER A 297 -35.64 -0.70 30.96
C SER A 297 -35.97 -2.13 31.38
N GLU A 298 -34.96 -2.95 31.67
CA GLU A 298 -35.12 -4.31 32.18
C GLU A 298 -35.87 -4.33 33.53
N PHE A 299 -35.50 -3.45 34.47
CA PHE A 299 -36.19 -3.33 35.75
C PHE A 299 -37.65 -2.91 35.60
N ASN A 300 -37.93 -1.93 34.73
CA ASN A 300 -39.30 -1.52 34.41
C ASN A 300 -40.10 -2.66 33.78
N ASN A 301 -39.51 -3.40 32.84
CA ASN A 301 -40.16 -4.53 32.19
C ASN A 301 -40.45 -5.66 33.18
N LYS A 302 -39.55 -5.92 34.14
CA LYS A 302 -39.79 -6.87 35.23
C LYS A 302 -40.97 -6.43 36.09
N ALA A 303 -41.06 -5.15 36.46
CA ALA A 303 -42.17 -4.63 37.25
C ALA A 303 -43.51 -4.72 36.48
N ALA A 304 -43.53 -4.34 35.20
CA ALA A 304 -44.72 -4.31 34.36
C ALA A 304 -45.36 -5.68 34.09
N LYS A 305 -44.57 -6.77 34.18
CA LYS A 305 -45.04 -8.15 33.96
C LYS A 305 -45.58 -8.81 35.24
N MET A 306 -45.53 -8.14 36.39
CA MET A 306 -45.99 -8.70 37.66
C MET A 306 -47.51 -8.66 37.79
N ASP A 307 -48.09 -9.66 38.43
CA ASP A 307 -49.46 -9.56 38.93
C ASP A 307 -49.57 -8.46 40.00
N TYR A 308 -50.80 -7.99 40.24
CA TYR A 308 -51.04 -6.87 41.15
C TYR A 308 -50.50 -7.10 42.58
N ALA A 309 -50.64 -8.31 43.12
CA ALA A 309 -50.21 -8.63 44.48
C ALA A 309 -48.68 -8.67 44.61
N THR A 310 -47.99 -9.22 43.60
CA THR A 310 -46.53 -9.21 43.51
C THR A 310 -45.98 -7.81 43.25
N TYR A 311 -46.61 -7.05 42.35
CA TYR A 311 -46.23 -5.68 42.03
C TYR A 311 -46.30 -4.78 43.28
N LYS A 312 -47.38 -4.85 44.07
CA LYS A 312 -47.52 -4.04 45.29
C LYS A 312 -46.35 -4.26 46.28
N LYS A 313 -45.74 -5.45 46.28
CA LYS A 313 -44.61 -5.79 47.16
C LYS A 313 -43.24 -5.45 46.58
N LYS A 314 -43.04 -5.66 45.27
CA LYS A 314 -41.70 -5.60 44.63
C LYS A 314 -41.56 -4.51 43.57
N GLY A 315 -42.65 -4.09 42.95
CA GLY A 315 -42.70 -3.11 41.86
C GLY A 315 -41.99 -1.79 42.18
N PRO A 316 -42.35 -1.09 43.28
CA PRO A 316 -41.72 0.19 43.63
C PRO A 316 -40.19 0.12 43.79
N ALA A 317 -39.67 -1.01 44.30
CA ALA A 317 -38.22 -1.21 44.43
C ALA A 317 -37.55 -1.40 43.07
N LEU A 318 -38.18 -2.12 42.14
CA LEU A 318 -37.69 -2.28 40.77
C LEU A 318 -37.76 -0.96 39.99
N GLU A 319 -38.84 -0.20 40.11
CA GLU A 319 -38.96 1.13 39.49
C GLU A 319 -37.90 2.10 40.02
N LYS A 320 -37.57 2.03 41.31
CA LYS A 320 -36.44 2.79 41.87
C LYS A 320 -35.10 2.39 41.26
N GLN A 321 -34.86 1.10 41.02
CA GLN A 321 -33.66 0.66 40.30
C GLN A 321 -33.67 1.13 38.85
N ALA A 322 -34.84 1.12 38.19
CA ALA A 322 -34.97 1.63 36.83
C ALA A 322 -34.58 3.12 36.75
N ILE A 323 -35.12 3.94 37.65
CA ILE A 323 -34.79 5.38 37.74
C ILE A 323 -33.29 5.58 37.95
N LYS A 324 -32.68 4.84 38.89
CA LYS A 324 -31.23 4.92 39.16
C LYS A 324 -30.39 4.68 37.89
N HIS A 325 -30.77 3.68 37.08
CA HIS A 325 -30.05 3.35 35.84
C HIS A 325 -30.31 4.36 34.72
N TYR A 326 -31.52 4.92 34.62
CA TYR A 326 -31.76 6.04 33.70
C TYR A 326 -30.96 7.30 34.10
N GLU A 327 -30.87 7.61 35.39
CA GLU A 327 -30.02 8.70 35.89
C GLU A 327 -28.54 8.44 35.58
N ALA A 328 -28.06 7.21 35.74
CA ALA A 328 -26.69 6.83 35.40
C ALA A 328 -26.37 6.94 33.90
N SER A 329 -27.37 6.74 33.03
CA SER A 329 -27.20 6.86 31.57
C SER A 329 -27.03 8.31 31.09
N LEU A 330 -27.57 9.29 31.82
CA LEU A 330 -27.57 10.70 31.43
C LEU A 330 -26.16 11.26 31.18
N PRO A 331 -25.20 11.21 32.14
CA PRO A 331 -23.89 11.82 31.95
C PRO A 331 -23.13 11.22 30.76
N TYR A 332 -23.35 9.94 30.47
CA TYR A 332 -22.74 9.27 29.32
C TYR A 332 -23.31 9.80 28.00
N PHE A 333 -24.64 9.88 27.86
CA PHE A 333 -25.23 10.44 26.65
C PHE A 333 -25.00 11.94 26.50
N GLU A 334 -24.99 12.71 27.60
CA GLU A 334 -24.65 14.13 27.58
C GLU A 334 -23.22 14.34 27.08
N LYS A 335 -22.26 13.52 27.54
CA LYS A 335 -20.88 13.57 27.04
C LYS A 335 -20.76 13.10 25.59
N ALA A 336 -21.47 12.05 25.19
CA ALA A 336 -21.52 11.62 23.79
C ALA A 336 -22.05 12.75 22.88
N LEU A 337 -23.08 13.48 23.32
CA LEU A 337 -23.63 14.62 22.58
C LEU A 337 -22.66 15.82 22.58
N GLU A 338 -21.91 16.05 23.66
CA GLU A 338 -20.86 17.07 23.67
C GLU A 338 -19.79 16.79 22.60
N ILE A 339 -19.41 15.52 22.43
CA ILE A 339 -18.42 15.08 21.43
C ILE A 339 -19.01 15.15 20.01
N GLN A 340 -20.25 14.71 19.82
CA GLN A 340 -20.96 14.76 18.53
C GLN A 340 -22.35 15.43 18.70
N PRO A 341 -22.42 16.78 18.58
CA PRO A 341 -23.65 17.55 18.89
C PRO A 341 -24.88 17.26 18.03
N GLU A 342 -24.67 16.72 16.83
CA GLU A 342 -25.72 16.45 15.84
C GLU A 342 -26.03 14.95 15.70
N ASP A 343 -25.45 14.10 16.55
CA ASP A 343 -25.75 12.67 16.50
C ASP A 343 -27.21 12.39 16.91
N GLN A 344 -27.97 11.96 15.92
CA GLN A 344 -29.39 11.66 16.04
C GLN A 344 -29.66 10.50 17.00
N ALA A 345 -28.76 9.51 17.07
CA ALA A 345 -28.94 8.37 17.96
C ALA A 345 -28.83 8.81 19.43
N THR A 346 -27.83 9.63 19.75
CA THR A 346 -27.65 10.19 21.10
C THR A 346 -28.81 11.10 21.48
N LEU A 347 -29.24 11.99 20.59
CA LEU A 347 -30.39 12.85 20.82
C LEU A 347 -31.68 12.03 21.10
N ALA A 348 -31.94 10.98 20.32
CA ALA A 348 -33.10 10.11 20.51
C ALA A 348 -33.05 9.38 21.86
N ASN A 349 -31.89 8.88 22.26
CA ASN A 349 -31.72 8.22 23.55
C ASN A 349 -31.85 9.21 24.73
N LEU A 350 -31.28 10.42 24.64
CA LEU A 350 -31.48 11.47 25.65
C LEU A 350 -32.95 11.84 25.81
N GLN A 351 -33.69 12.00 24.71
CA GLN A 351 -35.12 12.28 24.78
C GLN A 351 -35.89 11.16 25.53
N ARG A 352 -35.57 9.89 25.25
CA ARG A 352 -36.17 8.75 25.94
C ARG A 352 -35.83 8.76 27.42
N VAL A 353 -34.56 8.97 27.78
CA VAL A 353 -34.10 9.05 29.17
C VAL A 353 -34.83 10.18 29.92
N TYR A 354 -34.88 11.38 29.35
CA TYR A 354 -35.62 12.51 29.96
C TYR A 354 -37.10 12.21 30.14
N THR A 355 -37.74 11.55 29.18
CA THR A 355 -39.13 11.13 29.28
C THR A 355 -39.33 10.13 30.44
N ARG A 356 -38.44 9.14 30.56
CA ARG A 356 -38.48 8.14 31.66
C ARG A 356 -38.28 8.78 33.03
N LEU A 357 -37.44 9.83 33.10
CA LEU A 357 -37.18 10.61 34.31
C LEU A 357 -38.19 11.73 34.55
N LYS A 358 -39.25 11.84 33.72
CA LYS A 358 -40.27 12.90 33.79
C LYS A 358 -39.69 14.33 33.69
N ARG A 359 -38.55 14.49 33.02
CA ARG A 359 -37.91 15.77 32.69
C ARG A 359 -38.49 16.33 31.40
N THR A 360 -39.77 16.70 31.41
CA THR A 360 -40.54 17.06 30.20
C THR A 360 -39.92 18.21 29.40
N ALA A 361 -39.47 19.28 30.07
CA ALA A 361 -38.84 20.42 29.40
C ALA A 361 -37.54 20.04 28.67
N ASP A 362 -36.72 19.16 29.26
CA ASP A 362 -35.50 18.67 28.63
C ASP A 362 -35.80 17.75 27.44
N ALA A 363 -36.80 16.86 27.59
CA ALA A 363 -37.26 15.99 26.50
C ALA A 363 -37.80 16.78 25.30
N GLU A 364 -38.55 17.85 25.53
CA GLU A 364 -39.03 18.75 24.48
C GLU A 364 -37.88 19.52 23.82
N ARG A 365 -36.91 20.02 24.60
CA ARG A 365 -35.73 20.71 24.07
C ARG A 365 -34.93 19.82 23.14
N ILE A 366 -34.62 18.59 23.55
CA ILE A 366 -33.93 17.62 22.70
C ILE A 366 -34.80 17.20 21.51
N GLY A 367 -36.10 17.02 21.72
CA GLY A 367 -37.05 16.66 20.65
C GLY A 367 -37.15 17.68 19.53
N LYS A 368 -36.89 18.97 19.80
CA LYS A 368 -36.79 20.01 18.75
C LYS A 368 -35.51 19.86 17.92
N LYS A 369 -34.40 19.43 18.52
CA LYS A 369 -33.13 19.20 17.81
C LYS A 369 -33.21 18.01 16.86
N LEU A 370 -33.94 16.95 17.21
CA LEU A 370 -34.17 15.76 16.36
C LEU A 370 -34.99 16.03 15.08
N LYS A 371 -35.68 17.16 15.00
CA LYS A 371 -36.59 17.49 13.89
C LYS A 371 -35.95 18.41 12.84
N ASN A 372 -34.75 18.89 13.11
CA ASN A 372 -33.92 19.69 12.21
C ASN A 372 -32.84 18.80 11.63
#